data_AF-A0A3M8FRF3-F1
#
_entry.id   AF-A0A3M8FRF3-F1
#
_cell.length_a   1.000
_cell.length_b   1.000
_cell.length_c   1.000
_cell.angle_alpha   90.00
_cell.angle_beta   90.00
_cell.angle_gamma   90.00
#
_symmetry.space_group_name_H-M   'P 1'
#
loop_
_entity.id
_entity.type
_entity.pdbx_description
1 polymer ?
#
loop_
_entity_poly.entity_id
_entity_poly.type
_entity_poly.pdbx_seq_one_letter_code
_entity_poly.pdbx_strand_id
1 'polypeptide(L)'
;MLDTALADSDISRAIARDIIPVIAIAGGLLFAATIVFLNVVKSVSVNRAREATKREVAAYVAEGSINPDDAVRMLVAGTGNEAREIIAKRAADGVISPKKADQLIQSLDNSDPARA
;
A
#
# COMPACT_ATOMS: atom_id res chain seq x y z
N MET A 1 -14.23 -56.09 -21.67
CA MET A 1 -13.96 -55.34 -20.42
C MET A 1 -12.62 -54.61 -20.47
N LEU A 2 -11.56 -55.19 -21.07
CA LEU A 2 -10.27 -54.49 -21.25
C LEU A 2 -10.34 -53.32 -22.26
N ASP A 3 -11.06 -53.49 -23.37
CA ASP A 3 -11.18 -52.45 -24.41
C ASP A 3 -11.96 -51.21 -23.95
N THR A 4 -12.91 -51.40 -23.04
CA THR A 4 -13.72 -50.30 -22.46
C THR A 4 -12.87 -49.43 -21.53
N ALA A 5 -11.90 -50.02 -20.81
CA ALA A 5 -10.99 -49.29 -19.93
C ALA A 5 -9.91 -48.50 -20.73
N LEU A 6 -9.47 -49.04 -21.87
CA LEU A 6 -8.53 -48.35 -22.76
C LEU A 6 -9.19 -47.12 -23.41
N ALA A 7 -10.44 -47.26 -23.89
CA ALA A 7 -11.21 -46.15 -24.46
C ALA A 7 -11.46 -45.01 -23.47
N ASP A 8 -11.74 -45.33 -22.20
CA ASP A 8 -11.93 -44.32 -21.14
C ASP A 8 -10.66 -43.51 -20.86
N SER A 9 -9.49 -44.18 -20.90
CA SER A 9 -8.20 -43.52 -20.68
C SER A 9 -7.76 -42.60 -21.82
N ASP A 10 -8.12 -42.92 -23.07
CA ASP A 10 -7.81 -42.10 -24.24
C ASP A 10 -8.71 -40.86 -24.34
N ILE A 11 -10.01 -41.03 -24.02
CA ILE A 11 -10.95 -39.90 -23.93
C ILE A 11 -10.51 -38.94 -22.82
N SER A 12 -10.13 -39.46 -21.65
CA SER A 12 -9.65 -38.64 -20.54
C SER A 12 -8.40 -37.83 -20.90
N ARG A 13 -7.44 -38.41 -21.63
CA ARG A 13 -6.23 -37.72 -22.10
C ARG A 13 -6.51 -36.67 -23.16
N ALA A 14 -7.44 -36.94 -24.08
CA ALA A 14 -7.86 -35.98 -25.10
C ALA A 14 -8.53 -34.75 -24.46
N ILE A 15 -9.45 -34.97 -23.52
CA ILE A 15 -10.11 -33.90 -22.77
C ILE A 15 -9.08 -33.12 -21.93
N ALA A 16 -8.16 -33.81 -21.25
CA ALA A 16 -7.12 -33.16 -20.45
C ALA A 16 -6.24 -32.22 -21.29
N ARG A 17 -5.86 -32.61 -22.51
CA ARG A 17 -5.01 -31.79 -23.39
C ARG A 17 -5.65 -30.44 -23.74
N ASP A 18 -6.96 -30.40 -23.92
CA ASP A 18 -7.66 -29.20 -24.36
C ASP A 18 -8.22 -28.38 -23.18
N ILE A 19 -8.59 -29.04 -22.08
CA ILE A 19 -9.19 -28.35 -20.93
C ILE A 19 -8.15 -27.69 -20.01
N ILE A 20 -6.95 -28.28 -19.89
CA ILE A 20 -5.85 -27.73 -19.07
C ILE A 20 -5.48 -26.30 -19.51
N PRO A 21 -5.22 -25.99 -20.79
CA PRO A 21 -4.88 -24.63 -21.19
C PRO A 21 -6.04 -23.65 -20.98
N VAL A 22 -7.29 -24.09 -21.18
CA VAL A 22 -8.48 -23.26 -20.94
C VAL A 22 -8.61 -22.90 -19.46
N ILE A 23 -8.45 -23.88 -18.57
CA ILE A 23 -8.47 -23.65 -17.12
C ILE A 23 -7.31 -22.77 -16.69
N ALA A 24 -6.11 -22.97 -17.25
CA ALA A 24 -4.94 -22.15 -16.94
C ALA A 24 -5.16 -20.67 -17.31
N ILE A 25 -5.71 -20.40 -18.50
CA ILE A 25 -6.01 -19.02 -18.95
C ILE A 25 -7.14 -18.42 -18.13
N ALA A 26 -8.26 -19.13 -17.98
CA ALA A 26 -9.43 -18.63 -17.24
C ALA A 26 -9.09 -18.41 -15.76
N GLY A 27 -8.40 -19.38 -15.14
CA GLY A 27 -7.94 -19.29 -13.76
C GLY A 27 -6.92 -18.18 -13.55
N GLY A 28 -5.97 -18.03 -14.48
CA GLY A 28 -4.97 -16.96 -14.44
C GLY A 28 -5.60 -15.57 -14.51
N LEU A 29 -6.58 -15.37 -15.40
CA LEU A 29 -7.31 -14.11 -15.52
C LEU A 29 -8.13 -13.80 -14.27
N LEU A 30 -8.83 -14.79 -13.72
CA LEU A 30 -9.62 -14.63 -12.50
C LEU A 30 -8.74 -14.28 -11.29
N PHE A 31 -7.59 -14.94 -11.19
CA PHE A 31 -6.60 -14.67 -10.15
C PHE A 31 -6.03 -13.25 -10.27
N ALA A 32 -5.64 -12.84 -11.47
CA ALA A 32 -5.15 -11.48 -11.72
C ALA A 32 -6.21 -10.42 -11.37
N ALA A 33 -7.46 -10.62 -11.79
CA ALA A 33 -8.56 -9.71 -11.48
C ALA A 33 -8.79 -9.59 -9.96
N THR A 34 -8.68 -10.71 -9.23
CA THR A 34 -8.82 -10.72 -7.77
C THR A 34 -7.72 -9.92 -7.09
N ILE A 35 -6.46 -10.06 -7.52
CA ILE A 35 -5.33 -9.28 -6.96
C ILE A 35 -5.54 -7.78 -7.19
N VAL A 36 -5.91 -7.39 -8.40
CA VAL A 36 -6.16 -5.98 -8.74
C VAL A 36 -7.29 -5.43 -7.85
N PHE A 37 -8.39 -6.18 -7.71
CA PHE A 37 -9.51 -5.78 -6.89
C PHE A 37 -9.11 -5.59 -5.41
N LEU A 38 -8.38 -6.55 -4.83
CA LEU A 38 -7.90 -6.46 -3.45
C LEU A 38 -6.99 -5.24 -3.23
N ASN A 39 -6.13 -4.93 -4.20
CA ASN A 39 -5.26 -3.75 -4.13
C ASN A 39 -6.05 -2.44 -4.16
N VAL A 40 -7.10 -2.35 -4.97
CA VAL A 40 -7.99 -1.18 -5.01
C VAL A 40 -8.70 -1.00 -3.66
N VAL A 41 -9.29 -2.07 -3.11
CA VAL A 41 -9.97 -2.03 -1.81
C VAL A 41 -9.01 -1.60 -0.69
N LYS A 42 -7.79 -2.15 -0.69
CA LYS A 42 -6.73 -1.77 0.26
C LYS A 42 -6.40 -0.27 0.14
N SER A 43 -6.18 0.22 -1.08
CA SER A 43 -5.84 1.62 -1.33
C SER A 43 -6.93 2.57 -0.82
N VAL A 44 -8.20 2.29 -1.13
CA VAL A 44 -9.34 3.08 -0.66
C VAL A 44 -9.42 3.08 0.87
N SER A 45 -9.25 1.91 1.49
CA SER A 45 -9.34 1.77 2.95
C SER A 45 -8.23 2.55 3.67
N VAL A 46 -6.99 2.46 3.16
CA VAL A 46 -5.85 3.21 3.70
C VAL A 46 -6.05 4.72 3.54
N ASN A 47 -6.51 5.19 2.38
CA ASN A 47 -6.75 6.60 2.16
C ASN A 47 -7.85 7.16 3.08
N ARG A 48 -8.94 6.41 3.24
CA ARG A 48 -10.03 6.79 4.14
C ARG A 48 -9.56 6.87 5.60
N ALA A 49 -8.77 5.89 6.05
CA ALA A 49 -8.18 5.91 7.39
C ALA A 49 -7.26 7.13 7.59
N ARG A 50 -6.39 7.42 6.62
CA ARG A 50 -5.51 8.60 6.65
C ARG A 50 -6.28 9.91 6.74
N GLU A 51 -7.38 10.06 6.00
CA GLU A 51 -8.22 11.25 6.07
C GLU A 51 -8.95 11.37 7.41
N ALA A 52 -9.47 10.25 7.95
CA ALA A 52 -10.11 10.23 9.26
C ALA A 52 -9.13 10.67 10.35
N THR A 53 -7.92 10.09 10.39
CA THR A 53 -6.87 10.49 11.34
C THR A 53 -6.51 11.97 11.22
N LYS A 54 -6.38 12.52 10.00
CA LYS A 54 -6.11 13.95 9.81
C LYS A 54 -7.21 14.84 10.39
N ARG A 55 -8.48 14.44 10.24
CA ARG A 55 -9.63 15.17 10.78
C ARG A 55 -9.68 15.11 12.31
N GLU A 56 -9.42 13.94 12.88
CA GLU A 56 -9.36 13.74 14.33
C GLU A 56 -8.23 14.56 14.96
N VAL A 57 -7.02 14.51 14.38
CA VAL A 57 -5.89 15.32 14.84
C VAL A 57 -6.20 16.81 14.74
N ALA A 58 -6.85 17.26 13.65
CA ALA A 58 -7.25 18.66 13.53
C ALA A 58 -8.29 19.07 14.59
N ALA A 59 -9.22 18.19 14.94
CA ALA A 59 -10.18 18.43 16.02
C ALA A 59 -9.47 18.56 17.38
N TYR A 60 -8.54 17.65 17.70
CA TYR A 60 -7.77 17.72 18.95
C TYR A 60 -6.90 18.98 19.05
N VAL A 61 -6.35 19.46 17.93
CA VAL A 61 -5.65 20.75 17.89
C VAL A 61 -6.60 21.92 18.11
N ALA A 62 -7.80 21.88 17.52
CA ALA A 62 -8.81 22.92 17.71
C ALA A 62 -9.36 22.96 19.15
N GLU A 63 -9.47 21.80 19.79
CA GLU A 63 -9.83 21.66 21.21
C GLU A 63 -8.69 22.04 22.15
N GLY A 64 -7.46 22.15 21.64
CA GLY A 64 -6.26 22.49 22.41
C GLY A 64 -5.68 21.33 23.24
N SER A 65 -6.16 20.10 23.04
CA SER A 65 -5.65 18.89 23.70
C SER A 65 -4.34 18.39 23.09
N ILE A 66 -4.03 18.80 21.85
CA ILE A 66 -2.76 18.55 21.16
C ILE A 66 -2.18 19.88 20.68
N ASN A 67 -0.88 20.09 20.88
CA ASN A 67 -0.16 21.24 20.34
C ASN A 67 -0.02 21.12 18.81
N PRO A 68 -0.30 22.17 18.01
CA PRO A 68 -0.11 22.15 16.56
C PRO A 68 1.22 21.58 16.07
N ASP A 69 2.33 21.88 16.74
CA ASP A 69 3.65 21.37 16.35
C ASP A 69 3.78 19.86 16.51
N ASP A 70 3.17 19.29 17.55
CA ASP A 70 3.16 17.85 17.81
C ASP A 70 2.21 17.13 16.84
N ALA A 71 1.09 17.74 16.48
CA ALA A 71 0.18 17.22 15.46
C ALA A 71 0.88 17.08 14.10
N VAL A 72 1.70 18.06 13.70
CA VAL A 72 2.50 17.97 12.47
C VAL A 72 3.48 16.79 12.56
N ARG A 73 4.16 16.62 13.70
CA ARG A 73 5.08 15.49 13.89
C ARG A 73 4.36 14.15 13.80
N MET A 74 3.19 14.00 14.42
CA MET A 74 2.39 12.76 14.37
C MET A 74 1.93 12.43 12.95
N LEU A 75 1.48 13.43 12.18
CA LEU A 75 1.03 13.23 10.80
C LEU A 75 2.17 12.87 9.85
N VAL A 76 3.40 13.29 10.16
CA VAL A 76 4.58 13.06 9.33
C VAL A 76 5.34 11.79 9.73
N ALA A 77 5.27 11.36 10.99
CA ALA A 77 5.99 10.19 11.52
C ALA A 77 5.72 8.88 10.75
N GLY A 78 4.54 8.73 10.14
CA GLY A 78 4.18 7.54 9.36
C GLY A 78 4.57 7.57 7.87
N THR A 79 5.23 8.63 7.38
CA THR A 79 5.47 8.84 5.95
C THR A 79 6.91 8.57 5.48
N GLY A 80 7.85 8.25 6.39
CA GLY A 80 9.20 7.79 6.03
C GLY A 80 9.89 8.65 4.96
N ASN A 81 10.31 8.04 3.85
CA ASN A 81 11.00 8.70 2.73
C ASN A 81 10.17 9.84 2.09
N GLU A 82 8.84 9.77 2.07
CA GLU A 82 7.99 10.86 1.55
C GLU A 82 8.14 12.13 2.39
N ALA A 83 8.32 11.99 3.71
CA ALA A 83 8.53 13.14 4.58
C ALA A 83 9.82 13.88 4.22
N ARG A 84 10.91 13.15 3.99
CA ARG A 84 12.22 13.72 3.61
C ARG A 84 12.12 14.42 2.26
N GLU A 85 11.45 13.81 1.29
CA GLU A 85 11.25 14.38 -0.04
C GLU A 85 10.39 15.66 0.02
N ILE A 86 9.29 15.65 0.79
CA ILE A 86 8.44 16.83 0.96
C ILE A 86 9.20 17.95 1.66
N ILE A 87 9.99 17.65 2.70
CA ILE A 87 10.81 18.64 3.41
C ILE A 87 11.88 19.22 2.48
N ALA A 88 12.58 18.38 1.71
CA ALA A 88 13.58 18.82 0.74
C ALA A 88 12.97 19.70 -0.35
N LYS A 89 11.79 19.32 -0.88
CA LYS A 89 11.05 20.11 -1.87
C LYS A 89 10.63 21.46 -1.29
N ARG A 90 10.09 21.49 -0.08
CA ARG A 90 9.67 22.74 0.59
C ARG A 90 10.85 23.66 0.91
N ALA A 91 12.03 23.10 1.17
CA ALA A 91 13.27 23.87 1.33
C ALA A 91 13.73 24.47 -0.01
N ALA A 92 13.64 23.70 -1.10
CA ALA A 92 13.96 24.16 -2.45
C ALA A 92 13.00 25.27 -2.93
N ASP A 93 11.71 25.17 -2.58
CA ASP A 93 10.69 26.17 -2.87
C ASP A 93 10.81 27.43 -1.97
N GLY A 94 11.75 27.46 -1.01
CA GLY A 94 11.97 28.58 -0.09
C GLY A 94 10.91 28.72 1.01
N VAL A 95 9.99 27.75 1.12
CA VAL A 95 8.90 27.75 2.13
C VAL A 95 9.45 27.51 3.54
N ILE A 96 10.57 26.81 3.66
CA ILE A 96 11.25 26.53 4.92
C ILE A 96 12.74 26.81 4.77
N SER A 97 13.38 27.29 5.83
CA SER A 97 14.83 27.52 5.81
C SER A 97 15.60 26.19 5.72
N PRO A 98 16.76 26.15 5.03
CA PRO A 98 17.57 24.93 4.90
C PRO A 98 17.91 24.30 6.24
N LYS A 99 18.29 25.14 7.22
CA LYS A 99 18.61 24.69 8.58
C LYS A 99 17.43 24.01 9.29
N LYS A 100 16.20 24.48 9.06
CA LYS A 100 14.99 23.88 9.65
C LYS A 100 14.61 22.59 8.94
N ALA A 101 14.85 22.52 7.62
CA ALA A 101 14.68 21.29 6.85
C ALA A 101 15.63 20.19 7.33
N ASP A 102 16.91 20.51 7.55
CA ASP A 102 17.91 19.56 8.06
C ASP A 102 17.53 19.03 9.47
N GLN A 103 17.07 19.92 10.37
CA GLN A 103 16.60 19.52 11.70
C GLN A 103 15.41 18.56 11.64
N LEU A 104 14.47 18.78 10.71
CA LEU A 104 13.33 17.89 10.52
C LEU A 104 13.75 16.54 9.96
N ILE A 105 14.65 16.52 8.97
CA ILE A 105 15.20 15.27 8.41
C ILE A 105 15.96 14.48 9.49
N GLN A 106 16.76 15.15 10.32
CA GLN A 106 17.48 14.52 11.42
C GLN A 106 16.53 13.97 12.49
N SER A 107 15.45 14.69 12.81
CA SER A 107 14.43 14.20 13.74
C SER A 107 13.72 12.95 13.21
N LEU A 108 13.49 12.86 11.88
CA LEU A 108 12.92 11.69 11.23
C LEU A 108 13.87 10.49 11.23
N ASP A 109 15.17 10.70 11.03
CA ASP A 109 16.17 9.62 11.07
C ASP A 109 16.30 9.02 12.47
N ASN A 110 16.22 9.85 13.52
CA ASN A 110 16.25 9.40 14.91
C ASN A 110 14.96 8.69 15.37
N SER A 111 13.87 8.82 14.62
CA SER A 111 12.56 8.23 14.97
C SER A 111 12.16 7.06 14.07
N ASP A 112 13.03 6.64 13.14
CA ASP A 112 12.80 5.48 12.27
C ASP A 112 13.11 4.16 13.02
N PRO A 113 12.09 3.35 13.39
CA PRO A 113 12.31 2.11 14.11
C PRO A 113 12.98 1.02 13.24
N ALA A 114 13.13 1.22 11.93
CA ALA A 114 13.82 0.28 11.05
C ALA A 114 15.35 0.32 11.18
N ARG A 115 15.91 1.30 11.91
CA ARG A 115 17.36 1.47 12.14
C ARG A 115 17.82 1.28 13.60
N ALA A 116 16.88 1.08 14.53
CA ALA A 116 17.15 0.79 15.94
C ALA A 116 17.30 -0.73 16.18
#